data_AF-X6M3M6-F1
#
_entry.id   AF-X6M3M6-F1
#
_cell.length_a   1.000
_cell.length_b   1.000
_cell.length_c   1.000
_cell.angle_alpha   90.00
_cell.angle_beta   90.00
_cell.angle_gamma   90.00
#
_symmetry.space_group_name_H-M   'P 1'
#
loop_
_entity.id
_entity.type
_entity.pdbx_description
1 polymer ?
#
loop_
_entity_poly.entity_id
_entity_poly.type
_entity_poly.pdbx_seq_one_letter_code
_entity_poly.pdbx_strand_id
1 'polypeptide(L)'
;MIKDWEKWDYIFSFASLLQFVGFASPDVVPLRAFSAASAASFMIAHAGRKFFVGWFWALSFCSVNVIMLAYLFSKEWETMSFTEEETQLFEAYFAPYHMTKLEFKRLMKLARKKEIMPNETITIQGIPVDKLCFVTKGEYVVLENDVIIAHVNSELDQNLDWVGEISFLSDQIQPASKTVKSNGKVELLWWYRNDLKTLLEMGDINKGVFYSVLTGATRTKLIKTDESIVNLKKDSLKHLWILHTTPNPATRLQLLQEYCARHEITAPQSQEIQNKL
;
A
#
# COMPACT_ATOMS: atom_id res chain seq x y z
N MET A 1 -50.25 -37.84 28.73
CA MET A 1 -49.34 -36.68 28.92
C MET A 1 -48.14 -36.73 27.95
N ILE A 2 -48.37 -37.15 26.69
CA ILE A 2 -47.32 -37.32 25.64
C ILE A 2 -47.71 -36.55 24.35
N LYS A 3 -48.93 -36.02 24.27
CA LYS A 3 -49.56 -35.55 23.02
C LYS A 3 -49.18 -34.12 22.60
N ASP A 4 -48.50 -33.35 23.46
CA ASP A 4 -48.09 -31.98 23.14
C ASP A 4 -46.66 -31.88 22.58
N TRP A 5 -45.98 -33.01 22.38
CA TRP A 5 -44.57 -33.03 21.96
C TRP A 5 -44.39 -32.80 20.46
N GLU A 6 -45.32 -33.31 19.63
CA GLU A 6 -45.29 -33.19 18.17
C GLU A 6 -45.26 -31.73 17.68
N LYS A 7 -45.88 -30.81 18.43
CA LYS A 7 -45.92 -29.38 18.07
C LYS A 7 -44.53 -28.74 18.05
N TRP A 8 -43.60 -29.23 18.87
CA TRP A 8 -42.26 -28.68 18.99
C TRP A 8 -41.24 -29.35 18.06
N ASP A 9 -41.59 -30.49 17.46
CA ASP A 9 -40.71 -31.24 16.56
C ASP A 9 -40.47 -30.51 15.23
N TYR A 10 -41.46 -29.76 14.75
CA TYR A 10 -41.29 -28.86 13.60
C TYR A 10 -40.27 -27.76 13.88
N ILE A 11 -40.32 -27.16 15.08
CA ILE A 11 -39.37 -26.10 15.49
C ILE A 11 -37.98 -26.70 15.67
N PHE A 12 -37.87 -27.90 16.22
CA PHE A 12 -36.59 -28.60 16.36
C PHE A 12 -35.96 -28.95 15.00
N SER A 13 -36.78 -29.42 14.05
CA SER A 13 -36.34 -29.72 12.68
C SER A 13 -35.91 -28.45 11.94
N PHE A 14 -36.66 -27.37 12.11
CA PHE A 14 -36.32 -26.06 11.56
C PHE A 14 -35.00 -25.51 12.14
N ALA A 15 -34.82 -25.61 13.47
CA ALA A 15 -33.57 -25.23 14.11
C ALA A 15 -32.38 -26.04 13.58
N SER A 16 -32.57 -27.36 13.38
CA SER A 16 -31.55 -28.25 12.82
C SER A 16 -31.21 -27.89 11.37
N LEU A 17 -32.21 -27.51 10.56
CA LEU A 17 -32.01 -27.04 9.18
C LEU A 17 -31.20 -25.75 9.15
N LEU A 18 -31.52 -24.77 10.01
CA LEU A 18 -30.75 -23.54 10.12
C LEU A 18 -29.29 -23.83 10.51
N GLN A 19 -29.07 -24.77 11.43
CA GLN A 19 -27.71 -25.17 11.82
C GLN A 19 -26.95 -25.78 10.64
N PHE A 20 -27.61 -26.64 9.87
CA PHE A 20 -27.04 -27.26 8.68
C PHE A 20 -26.66 -26.23 7.61
N VAL A 21 -27.56 -25.28 7.32
CA VAL A 21 -27.28 -24.17 6.39
C VAL A 21 -26.11 -23.32 6.89
N GLY A 22 -26.03 -23.08 8.19
CA GLY A 22 -24.88 -22.42 8.81
C GLY A 22 -23.57 -23.15 8.52
N PHE A 23 -23.50 -24.46 8.76
CA PHE A 23 -22.29 -25.25 8.50
C PHE A 23 -21.95 -25.42 7.01
N ALA A 24 -22.94 -25.37 6.13
CA ALA A 24 -22.73 -25.37 4.69
C ALA A 24 -22.25 -24.01 4.14
N SER A 25 -22.31 -22.95 4.94
CA SER A 25 -21.91 -21.60 4.51
C SER A 25 -20.38 -21.48 4.44
N PRO A 26 -19.82 -20.97 3.32
CA PRO A 26 -18.38 -20.77 3.17
C PRO A 26 -17.85 -19.61 4.03
N ASP A 27 -18.70 -18.62 4.31
CA ASP A 27 -18.32 -17.40 5.02
C ASP A 27 -18.65 -17.45 6.51
N VAL A 28 -17.81 -16.77 7.31
CA VAL A 28 -17.95 -16.75 8.77
C VAL A 28 -19.20 -16.01 9.25
N VAL A 29 -19.62 -14.94 8.57
CA VAL A 29 -20.79 -14.14 8.96
C VAL A 29 -22.11 -14.94 8.86
N PRO A 30 -22.48 -15.52 7.70
CA PRO A 30 -23.68 -16.35 7.60
C PRO A 30 -23.62 -17.58 8.52
N LEU A 31 -22.45 -18.22 8.67
CA LEU A 31 -22.26 -19.32 9.63
C LEU A 31 -22.68 -18.90 11.05
N ARG A 32 -22.21 -17.74 11.53
CA ARG A 32 -22.54 -17.23 12.88
C ARG A 32 -24.00 -16.80 12.98
N ALA A 33 -24.55 -16.14 11.95
CA ALA A 33 -25.95 -15.71 11.94
C ALA A 33 -26.92 -16.89 11.98
N PHE A 34 -26.72 -17.89 11.13
CA PHE A 34 -27.56 -19.10 11.09
C PHE A 34 -27.39 -19.96 12.35
N SER A 35 -26.18 -20.05 12.91
CA SER A 35 -25.95 -20.75 14.19
C SER A 35 -26.63 -20.04 15.36
N ALA A 36 -26.63 -18.71 15.40
CA ALA A 36 -27.38 -17.94 16.40
C ALA A 36 -28.89 -18.12 16.26
N ALA A 37 -29.41 -18.05 15.04
CA ALA A 37 -30.84 -18.24 14.74
C ALA A 37 -31.31 -19.67 15.07
N SER A 38 -30.48 -20.67 14.78
CA SER A 38 -30.70 -22.05 15.17
C SER A 38 -30.75 -22.21 16.69
N ALA A 39 -29.75 -21.67 17.39
CA ALA A 39 -29.68 -21.73 18.86
C ALA A 39 -30.87 -21.03 19.53
N ALA A 40 -31.31 -19.87 19.03
CA ALA A 40 -32.52 -19.20 19.48
C ALA A 40 -33.78 -20.05 19.25
N SER A 41 -33.85 -20.74 18.10
CA SER A 41 -34.96 -21.64 17.78
C SER A 41 -34.97 -22.88 18.70
N PHE A 42 -33.80 -23.42 19.05
CA PHE A 42 -33.66 -24.47 20.07
C PHE A 42 -34.08 -23.98 21.47
N MET A 43 -33.76 -22.73 21.85
CA MET A 43 -34.23 -22.16 23.11
C MET A 43 -35.77 -22.15 23.16
N ILE A 44 -36.44 -21.77 22.08
CA ILE A 44 -37.90 -21.76 21.98
C ILE A 44 -38.45 -23.19 22.08
N ALA A 45 -37.87 -24.16 21.37
CA ALA A 45 -38.26 -25.56 21.43
C ALA A 45 -38.08 -26.20 22.83
N HIS A 46 -37.07 -25.75 23.58
CA HIS A 46 -36.80 -26.23 24.94
C HIS A 46 -37.57 -25.47 26.03
N ALA A 47 -38.06 -24.25 25.78
CA ALA A 47 -38.82 -23.46 26.76
C ALA A 47 -40.15 -24.13 27.16
N GLY A 48 -40.78 -24.88 26.25
CA GLY A 48 -41.97 -25.69 26.54
C GLY A 48 -41.69 -26.98 27.33
N ARG A 49 -40.42 -27.31 27.60
CA ARG A 49 -40.00 -28.55 28.27
C ARG A 49 -39.44 -28.22 29.66
N LYS A 50 -39.69 -29.08 30.66
CA LYS A 50 -39.06 -28.97 32.00
C LYS A 50 -37.55 -29.29 32.00
N PHE A 51 -36.91 -29.27 30.83
CA PHE A 51 -35.55 -29.73 30.62
C PHE A 51 -34.59 -28.55 30.52
N PHE A 52 -34.20 -28.01 31.67
CA PHE A 52 -33.35 -26.82 31.79
C PHE A 52 -32.01 -26.93 31.06
N VAL A 53 -31.42 -28.13 31.04
CA VAL A 53 -30.10 -28.37 30.45
C VAL A 53 -30.06 -28.01 28.95
N GLY A 54 -31.07 -28.39 28.18
CA GLY A 54 -31.14 -28.09 26.75
C GLY A 54 -31.31 -26.60 26.47
N TRP A 55 -32.13 -25.93 27.30
CA TRP A 55 -32.32 -24.48 27.21
C TRP A 55 -31.03 -23.71 27.54
N PHE A 56 -30.30 -24.11 28.59
CA PHE A 56 -29.04 -23.50 28.98
C PHE A 56 -27.96 -23.58 27.89
N TRP A 57 -27.81 -24.75 27.25
CA TRP A 57 -26.86 -24.90 26.14
C TRP A 57 -27.27 -24.08 24.92
N ALA A 58 -28.55 -24.07 24.57
CA ALA A 58 -29.06 -23.25 23.47
C ALA A 58 -28.81 -21.75 23.72
N LEU A 59 -29.01 -21.27 24.95
CA LEU A 59 -28.65 -19.90 25.34
C LEU A 59 -27.15 -19.65 25.18
N SER A 60 -26.30 -20.54 25.68
CA SER A 60 -24.84 -20.40 25.61
C SER A 60 -24.34 -20.32 24.16
N PHE A 61 -24.83 -21.20 23.28
CA PHE A 61 -24.49 -21.17 21.85
C PHE A 61 -25.02 -19.92 21.16
N CYS A 62 -26.24 -19.48 21.51
CA CYS A 62 -26.79 -18.23 20.99
C CYS A 62 -25.91 -17.04 21.39
N SER A 63 -25.57 -16.91 22.67
CA SER A 63 -24.73 -15.83 23.20
C SER A 63 -23.35 -15.78 22.52
N VAL A 64 -22.66 -16.92 22.38
CA VAL A 64 -21.34 -16.95 21.72
C VAL A 64 -21.44 -16.51 20.26
N ASN A 65 -22.45 -16.98 19.52
CA ASN A 65 -22.60 -16.59 18.12
C ASN A 65 -23.02 -15.12 17.96
N VAL A 66 -23.86 -14.59 18.86
CA VAL A 66 -24.24 -13.16 18.88
C VAL A 66 -23.04 -12.29 19.22
N ILE A 67 -22.20 -12.66 20.20
CA ILE A 67 -20.98 -11.92 20.54
C ILE A 67 -20.01 -11.90 19.36
N MET A 68 -19.81 -13.05 18.69
CA MET A 68 -18.95 -13.13 17.50
C MET A 68 -19.50 -12.30 16.34
N LEU A 69 -20.83 -12.32 16.14
CA LEU A 69 -21.48 -11.52 15.12
C LEU A 69 -21.35 -10.02 15.42
N ALA A 70 -21.56 -9.61 16.67
CA ALA A 70 -21.35 -8.24 17.12
C ALA A 70 -19.89 -7.79 16.95
N TYR A 71 -18.92 -8.65 17.24
CA TYR A 71 -17.49 -8.37 17.03
C TYR A 71 -17.15 -8.19 15.54
N LEU A 72 -17.69 -9.04 14.66
CA LEU A 72 -17.52 -8.92 13.21
C LEU A 72 -18.12 -7.61 12.69
N PHE A 73 -19.36 -7.29 13.06
CA PHE A 73 -19.99 -6.04 12.66
C PHE A 73 -19.33 -4.81 13.28
N SER A 74 -18.81 -4.88 14.50
CA SER A 74 -18.04 -3.78 15.10
C SER A 74 -16.79 -3.45 14.28
N LYS A 75 -16.11 -4.46 13.72
CA LYS A 75 -14.98 -4.23 12.82
C LYS A 75 -15.42 -3.58 11.51
N GLU A 76 -16.55 -3.98 10.94
CA GLU A 76 -17.11 -3.33 9.75
C GLU A 76 -17.57 -1.90 10.03
N TRP A 77 -18.17 -1.62 11.19
CA TRP A 77 -18.58 -0.27 11.56
C TRP A 77 -17.41 0.69 11.71
N GLU A 78 -16.27 0.22 12.24
CA GLU A 78 -15.05 1.01 12.23
C GLU A 78 -14.63 1.37 10.81
N THR A 79 -14.91 0.57 9.77
CA THR A 79 -14.57 0.90 8.38
C THR A 79 -15.46 1.96 7.71
N MET A 80 -16.58 2.36 8.32
CA MET A 80 -17.58 3.22 7.66
C MET A 80 -17.30 4.73 7.70
N SER A 81 -16.21 5.19 8.30
CA SER A 81 -15.79 6.60 8.22
C SER A 81 -14.39 6.70 7.64
N PHE A 82 -14.32 6.87 6.32
CA PHE A 82 -13.20 7.53 5.66
C PHE A 82 -13.59 8.95 5.32
N THR A 83 -12.64 9.86 5.39
CA THR A 83 -12.82 11.15 4.72
C THR A 83 -12.83 10.94 3.20
N GLU A 84 -13.32 11.93 2.46
CA GLU A 84 -13.29 11.88 0.98
C GLU A 84 -11.86 11.72 0.46
N GLU A 85 -10.90 12.44 1.06
CA GLU A 85 -9.47 12.32 0.76
C GLU A 85 -8.93 10.90 1.03
N GLU A 86 -9.29 10.30 2.18
CA GLU A 86 -8.87 8.94 2.53
C GLU A 86 -9.47 7.90 1.59
N THR A 87 -10.71 8.11 1.13
CA THR A 87 -11.39 7.23 0.19
C THR A 87 -10.70 7.28 -1.17
N GLN A 88 -10.42 8.47 -1.68
CA GLN A 88 -9.68 8.65 -2.93
C GLN A 88 -8.28 8.03 -2.84
N LEU A 89 -7.59 8.24 -1.72
CA LEU A 89 -6.27 7.66 -1.49
C LEU A 89 -6.31 6.13 -1.46
N PHE A 90 -7.27 5.55 -0.75
CA PHE A 90 -7.46 4.11 -0.69
C PHE A 90 -7.73 3.51 -2.08
N GLU A 91 -8.71 4.07 -2.79
CA GLU A 91 -9.16 3.55 -4.10
C GLU A 91 -8.07 3.66 -5.16
N ALA A 92 -7.31 4.76 -5.17
CA ALA A 92 -6.24 4.97 -6.15
C ALA A 92 -5.01 4.10 -5.89
N TYR A 93 -4.59 3.96 -4.63
CA TYR A 93 -3.22 3.47 -4.34
C TYR A 93 -3.17 2.14 -3.59
N PHE A 94 -4.19 1.79 -2.81
CA PHE A 94 -4.17 0.61 -1.94
C PHE A 94 -5.13 -0.50 -2.39
N ALA A 95 -6.30 -0.13 -2.91
CA ALA A 95 -7.29 -1.08 -3.43
C ALA A 95 -6.78 -1.96 -4.59
N PRO A 96 -5.97 -1.47 -5.55
CA PRO A 96 -5.41 -2.31 -6.62
C PRO A 96 -4.53 -3.47 -6.13
N TYR A 97 -4.00 -3.38 -4.91
CA TYR A 97 -3.17 -4.40 -4.29
C TYR A 97 -3.95 -5.32 -3.33
N HIS A 98 -5.29 -5.25 -3.35
CA HIS A 98 -6.19 -6.02 -2.50
C HIS A 98 -6.06 -5.73 -0.99
N MET A 99 -5.59 -4.54 -0.62
CA MET A 99 -5.69 -4.09 0.77
C MET A 99 -7.15 -3.83 1.13
N THR A 100 -7.60 -4.35 2.26
CA THR A 100 -8.97 -4.10 2.73
C THR A 100 -9.09 -2.71 3.36
N LYS A 101 -10.32 -2.17 3.38
CA LYS A 101 -10.61 -0.89 4.06
C LYS A 101 -10.21 -0.91 5.53
N LEU A 102 -10.41 -2.05 6.22
CA LEU A 102 -10.04 -2.19 7.62
C LEU A 102 -8.53 -2.08 7.83
N GLU A 103 -7.74 -2.77 7.00
CA GLU A 103 -6.28 -2.71 7.04
C GLU A 103 -5.77 -1.30 6.74
N PHE A 104 -6.33 -0.64 5.73
CA PHE A 104 -6.00 0.74 5.41
C PHE A 104 -6.34 1.70 6.56
N LYS A 105 -7.50 1.54 7.22
CA LYS A 105 -7.85 2.37 8.37
C LYS A 105 -6.86 2.18 9.54
N ARG A 106 -6.42 0.94 9.77
CA ARG A 106 -5.39 0.62 10.78
C ARG A 106 -4.05 1.26 10.43
N LEU A 107 -3.67 1.25 9.15
CA LEU A 107 -2.49 1.95 8.64
C LEU A 107 -2.59 3.46 8.91
N MET A 108 -3.73 4.06 8.55
CA MET A 108 -3.99 5.49 8.70
C MET A 108 -4.03 5.94 10.16
N LYS A 109 -4.44 5.07 11.10
CA LYS A 109 -4.44 5.39 12.54
C LYS A 109 -3.03 5.69 13.08
N LEU A 110 -1.99 5.10 12.50
CA LEU A 110 -0.58 5.38 12.85
C LEU A 110 0.04 6.47 11.97
N ALA A 111 -0.63 6.86 10.89
CA ALA A 111 -0.12 7.85 9.95
C ALA A 111 -0.12 9.24 10.59
N ARG A 112 0.94 9.99 10.32
CA ARG A 112 1.03 11.40 10.67
C ARG A 112 1.04 12.22 9.40
N LYS A 113 0.17 13.22 9.31
CA LYS A 113 0.16 14.21 8.23
C LYS A 113 1.24 15.26 8.51
N LYS A 114 2.01 15.62 7.49
CA LYS A 114 2.94 16.75 7.55
C LYS A 114 2.90 17.52 6.23
N GLU A 115 2.84 18.83 6.34
CA GLU A 115 3.09 19.74 5.23
C GLU A 115 4.57 20.14 5.25
N ILE A 116 5.21 20.04 4.10
CA ILE A 116 6.61 20.39 3.88
C ILE A 116 6.62 21.67 3.04
N MET A 117 7.28 22.69 3.57
CA MET A 117 7.41 23.98 2.88
C MET A 117 8.45 23.89 1.76
N PRO A 118 8.43 24.79 0.76
CA PRO A 118 9.42 24.78 -0.32
C PRO A 118 10.86 24.81 0.20
N ASN A 119 11.77 24.07 -0.45
CA ASN A 119 13.18 23.87 -0.08
C ASN A 119 13.45 23.16 1.26
N GLU A 120 12.42 22.70 1.96
CA GLU A 120 12.62 21.82 3.11
C GLU A 120 13.03 20.41 2.66
N THR A 121 13.79 19.75 3.52
CA THR A 121 14.35 18.42 3.21
C THR A 121 13.52 17.32 3.86
N ILE A 122 13.11 16.34 3.06
CA ILE A 122 12.37 15.15 3.50
C ILE A 122 13.34 14.09 4.01
N THR A 123 14.40 13.80 3.23
CA THR A 123 15.50 12.90 3.60
C THR A 123 16.83 13.45 3.14
N ILE A 124 17.91 13.10 3.84
CA ILE A 124 19.28 13.52 3.51
C ILE A 124 20.12 12.28 3.22
N GLN A 125 20.82 12.27 2.09
CA GLN A 125 21.73 11.20 1.70
C GLN A 125 22.74 10.90 2.80
N GLY A 126 22.95 9.60 3.09
CA GLY A 126 23.86 9.14 4.14
C GLY A 126 23.29 9.17 5.56
N ILE A 127 22.13 9.81 5.79
CA ILE A 127 21.49 9.84 7.11
C ILE A 127 20.53 8.65 7.25
N PRO A 128 20.57 7.91 8.39
CA PRO A 128 19.61 6.83 8.67
C PRO A 128 18.16 7.26 8.51
N VAL A 129 17.38 6.47 7.76
CA VAL A 129 15.94 6.73 7.52
C VAL A 129 15.11 5.81 8.40
N ASP A 130 14.56 6.36 9.47
CA ASP A 130 13.72 5.67 10.46
C ASP A 130 12.20 5.82 10.18
N LYS A 131 11.85 6.58 9.15
CA LYS A 131 10.48 6.89 8.75
C LYS A 131 10.20 6.40 7.34
N LEU A 132 9.00 5.88 7.15
CA LEU A 132 8.44 5.66 5.82
C LEU A 132 7.52 6.83 5.52
N CYS A 133 7.76 7.53 4.42
CA CYS A 133 6.94 8.65 3.98
C CYS A 133 6.20 8.27 2.70
N PHE A 134 4.99 8.78 2.54
CA PHE A 134 4.17 8.68 1.34
C PHE A 134 3.74 10.09 0.94
N VAL A 135 4.22 10.55 -0.20
CA VAL A 135 3.89 11.88 -0.73
C VAL A 135 2.52 11.81 -1.36
N THR A 136 1.56 12.57 -0.82
CA THR A 136 0.18 12.58 -1.31
C THR A 136 -0.03 13.64 -2.38
N LYS A 137 0.64 14.80 -2.26
CA LYS A 137 0.51 15.94 -3.19
C LYS A 137 1.77 16.78 -3.23
N GLY A 138 1.99 17.46 -4.35
CA GLY A 138 3.05 18.45 -4.54
C GLY A 138 4.25 17.93 -5.33
N GLU A 139 5.26 18.80 -5.41
CA GLU A 139 6.48 18.57 -6.20
C GLU A 139 7.73 18.50 -5.34
N TYR A 140 8.57 17.52 -5.62
CA TYR A 140 9.86 17.36 -4.97
C TYR A 140 10.94 16.97 -5.96
N VAL A 141 12.18 17.24 -5.56
CA VAL A 141 13.39 16.88 -6.30
C VAL A 141 14.17 15.84 -5.54
N VAL A 142 14.77 14.91 -6.29
CA VAL A 142 15.70 13.93 -5.77
C VAL A 142 17.11 14.37 -6.17
N LEU A 143 17.99 14.46 -5.20
CA LEU A 143 19.38 14.86 -5.37
C LEU A 143 20.32 13.71 -5.02
N GLU A 144 21.39 13.58 -5.80
CA GLU A 144 22.53 12.71 -5.52
C GLU A 144 23.78 13.57 -5.51
N ASN A 145 24.49 13.61 -4.38
CA ASN A 145 25.65 14.49 -4.17
C ASN A 145 25.37 15.97 -4.54
N ASP A 146 24.22 16.48 -4.10
CA ASP A 146 23.71 17.84 -4.38
C ASP A 146 23.37 18.16 -5.85
N VAL A 147 23.47 17.18 -6.75
CA VAL A 147 23.01 17.30 -8.15
C VAL A 147 21.58 16.78 -8.26
N ILE A 148 20.70 17.56 -8.90
CA ILE A 148 19.32 17.14 -9.14
C ILE A 148 19.32 16.05 -10.23
N ILE A 149 18.80 14.88 -9.88
CA ILE A 149 18.73 13.72 -10.79
C ILE A 149 17.29 13.38 -11.20
N ALA A 150 16.29 13.88 -10.47
CA ALA A 150 14.89 13.72 -10.85
C ALA A 150 14.03 14.84 -10.28
N HIS A 151 13.04 15.25 -11.07
CA HIS A 151 11.89 16.04 -10.64
C HIS A 151 10.69 15.12 -10.60
N VAL A 152 9.94 15.14 -9.49
CA VAL A 152 8.75 14.31 -9.30
C VAL A 152 7.58 15.20 -8.93
N ASN A 153 6.47 15.03 -9.64
CA ASN A 153 5.21 15.68 -9.32
C ASN A 153 4.17 14.60 -9.03
N SER A 154 3.86 14.41 -7.75
CA SER A 154 2.97 13.32 -7.31
C SER A 154 1.52 13.49 -7.76
N GLU A 155 1.08 14.72 -8.06
CA GLU A 155 -0.28 14.98 -8.57
C GLU A 155 -0.42 14.62 -10.05
N LEU A 156 0.60 14.91 -10.85
CA LEU A 156 0.62 14.63 -12.28
C LEU A 156 0.98 13.17 -12.59
N ASP A 157 1.89 12.60 -11.82
CA ASP A 157 2.42 11.26 -12.08
C ASP A 157 1.46 10.13 -11.67
N GLN A 158 0.40 10.42 -10.90
CA GLN A 158 -0.59 9.47 -10.37
C GLN A 158 0.04 8.18 -9.80
N ASN A 159 1.24 8.30 -9.23
CA ASN A 159 2.06 7.17 -8.81
C ASN A 159 2.17 7.07 -7.29
N LEU A 160 2.54 5.87 -6.85
CA LEU A 160 2.89 5.60 -5.46
C LEU A 160 4.26 6.21 -5.12
N ASP A 161 4.27 7.44 -4.63
CA ASP A 161 5.51 8.15 -4.27
C ASP A 161 5.90 7.92 -2.81
N TRP A 162 6.46 6.74 -2.57
CA TRP A 162 7.08 6.41 -1.29
C TRP A 162 8.47 7.04 -1.17
N VAL A 163 8.86 7.45 0.03
CA VAL A 163 10.23 7.85 0.35
C VAL A 163 10.67 7.06 1.57
N GLY A 164 11.82 6.38 1.46
CA GLY A 164 12.34 5.51 2.51
C GLY A 164 11.90 4.05 2.40
N GLU A 165 11.26 3.66 1.29
CA GLU A 165 10.76 2.29 1.05
C GLU A 165 11.88 1.25 1.12
N ILE A 166 13.07 1.58 0.60
CA ILE A 166 14.22 0.67 0.59
C ILE A 166 14.73 0.43 2.03
N SER A 167 14.81 1.49 2.85
CA SER A 167 15.18 1.36 4.26
C SER A 167 14.14 0.57 5.06
N PHE A 168 12.85 0.77 4.74
CA PHE A 168 11.77 0.05 5.41
C PHE A 168 11.75 -1.45 5.09
N LEU A 169 11.93 -1.81 3.80
CA LEU A 169 11.99 -3.20 3.32
C LEU A 169 13.23 -3.94 3.86
N SER A 170 14.30 -3.22 4.21
CA SER A 170 15.47 -3.81 4.87
C SER A 170 15.18 -4.18 6.33
N ASP A 171 15.86 -5.22 6.82
CA ASP A 171 15.79 -5.63 8.23
C ASP A 171 16.52 -4.67 9.15
N GLN A 172 17.51 -3.94 8.63
CA GLN A 172 18.26 -2.92 9.36
C GLN A 172 17.86 -1.51 8.91
N ILE A 173 18.09 -0.51 9.76
CA ILE A 173 17.91 0.89 9.36
C ILE A 173 19.03 1.23 8.40
N GLN A 174 18.67 1.60 7.18
CA GLN A 174 19.63 1.99 6.14
C GLN A 174 19.75 3.50 6.07
N PRO A 175 20.95 4.04 5.75
CA PRO A 175 21.10 5.43 5.37
C PRO A 175 20.34 5.71 4.06
N ALA A 176 19.81 6.93 3.91
CA ALA A 176 19.16 7.33 2.68
C ALA A 176 20.17 7.28 1.52
N SER A 177 19.82 6.62 0.42
CA SER A 177 20.68 6.58 -0.77
C SER A 177 20.75 7.95 -1.47
N LYS A 178 19.71 8.77 -1.33
CA LYS A 178 19.54 10.05 -2.03
C LYS A 178 18.90 11.09 -1.10
N THR A 179 19.20 12.35 -1.35
CA THR A 179 18.55 13.49 -0.68
C THR A 179 17.24 13.80 -1.39
N VAL A 180 16.17 14.07 -0.65
CA VAL A 180 14.89 14.46 -1.22
C VAL A 180 14.50 15.81 -0.63
N LYS A 181 14.31 16.81 -1.49
CA LYS A 181 13.91 18.18 -1.11
C LYS A 181 12.62 18.56 -1.80
N SER A 182 11.77 19.32 -1.13
CA SER A 182 10.59 19.89 -1.74
C SER A 182 10.98 20.99 -2.74
N ASN A 183 10.34 20.98 -3.91
CA ASN A 183 10.44 22.07 -4.89
C ASN A 183 9.31 23.10 -4.66
N GLY A 184 8.15 22.62 -4.21
CA GLY A 184 6.99 23.43 -3.82
C GLY A 184 6.44 23.02 -2.45
N LYS A 185 5.18 23.38 -2.18
CA LYS A 185 4.44 22.85 -1.02
C LYS A 185 4.16 21.36 -1.27
N VAL A 186 4.53 20.51 -0.31
CA VAL A 186 4.34 19.06 -0.39
C VAL A 186 3.52 18.58 0.80
N GLU A 187 2.48 17.80 0.53
CA GLU A 187 1.71 17.10 1.56
C GLU A 187 2.19 15.66 1.62
N LEU A 188 2.50 15.17 2.82
CA LEU A 188 2.91 13.79 3.01
C LEU A 188 2.27 13.15 4.24
N LEU A 189 2.11 11.84 4.15
CA LEU A 189 1.87 10.95 5.27
C LEU A 189 3.18 10.31 5.66
N TRP A 190 3.41 10.10 6.96
CA TRP A 190 4.58 9.36 7.41
C TRP A 190 4.28 8.48 8.61
N TRP A 191 5.06 7.41 8.72
CA TRP A 191 5.00 6.41 9.79
C TRP A 191 6.40 6.18 10.34
N TYR A 192 6.49 5.96 11.66
CA TYR A 192 7.71 5.41 12.23
C TYR A 192 7.87 3.94 11.83
N ARG A 193 9.08 3.56 11.44
CA ARG A 193 9.39 2.19 11.02
C ARG A 193 9.01 1.15 12.08
N ASN A 194 9.33 1.42 13.35
CA ASN A 194 9.09 0.46 14.43
C ASN A 194 7.59 0.25 14.65
N ASP A 195 6.81 1.33 14.77
CA ASP A 195 5.35 1.26 14.95
C ASP A 195 4.69 0.47 13.81
N LEU A 196 5.12 0.72 12.58
CA LEU A 196 4.57 0.06 11.41
C LEU A 196 4.99 -1.42 11.33
N LYS A 197 6.24 -1.76 11.66
CA LYS A 197 6.69 -3.16 11.73
C LYS A 197 5.94 -3.93 12.81
N THR A 198 5.72 -3.35 13.98
CA THR A 198 4.92 -3.97 15.05
C THR A 198 3.49 -4.23 14.60
N LEU A 199 2.85 -3.28 13.90
CA LEU A 199 1.49 -3.47 13.37
C LEU A 199 1.41 -4.63 12.35
N LEU A 200 2.44 -4.79 11.50
CA LEU A 200 2.53 -5.89 10.53
C LEU A 200 2.82 -7.24 11.22
N GLU A 201 3.61 -7.25 12.29
CA GLU A 201 3.94 -8.45 13.07
C GLU A 201 2.77 -8.94 13.92
N MET A 202 1.96 -8.03 14.45
CA MET A 202 0.72 -8.36 15.17
C MET A 202 -0.35 -8.99 14.26
N GLY A 203 -0.15 -8.95 12.94
CA GLY A 203 -1.12 -9.45 11.96
C GLY A 203 -2.33 -8.53 11.78
N ASP A 204 -2.23 -7.28 12.24
CA ASP A 204 -3.31 -6.30 12.09
C ASP A 204 -3.46 -5.81 10.65
N ILE A 205 -2.38 -5.88 9.88
CA ILE A 205 -2.34 -5.68 8.43
C ILE A 205 -1.64 -6.88 7.81
N ASN A 206 -2.17 -7.41 6.70
CA ASN A 206 -1.48 -8.45 5.95
C ASN A 206 -0.14 -7.94 5.41
N LYS A 207 0.96 -8.45 5.97
CA LYS A 207 2.33 -8.08 5.61
C LYS A 207 2.63 -8.27 4.12
N GLY A 208 2.13 -9.35 3.53
CA GLY A 208 2.32 -9.63 2.10
C GLY A 208 1.64 -8.60 1.21
N VAL A 209 0.42 -8.18 1.58
CA VAL A 209 -0.33 -7.14 0.87
C VAL A 209 0.35 -5.77 1.04
N PHE A 210 0.79 -5.41 2.24
CA PHE A 210 1.49 -4.14 2.42
C PHE A 210 2.81 -4.08 1.64
N TYR A 211 3.57 -5.18 1.61
CA TYR A 211 4.80 -5.27 0.83
C TYR A 211 4.54 -5.28 -0.68
N SER A 212 3.40 -5.80 -1.16
CA SER A 212 3.04 -5.71 -2.59
C SER A 212 2.80 -4.26 -3.01
N VAL A 213 2.16 -3.44 -2.16
CA VAL A 213 1.99 -1.99 -2.39
C VAL A 213 3.35 -1.30 -2.54
N LEU A 214 4.28 -1.54 -1.60
CA LEU A 214 5.61 -0.92 -1.62
C LEU A 214 6.44 -1.37 -2.82
N THR A 215 6.47 -2.67 -3.10
CA THR A 215 7.25 -3.23 -4.21
C THR A 215 6.67 -2.84 -5.57
N GLY A 216 5.35 -2.70 -5.69
CA GLY A 216 4.69 -2.14 -6.87
C GLY A 216 5.17 -0.72 -7.17
N ALA A 217 5.25 0.12 -6.14
CA ALA A 217 5.80 1.47 -6.26
C ALA A 217 7.28 1.49 -6.68
N THR A 218 8.13 0.69 -6.04
CA THR A 218 9.55 0.58 -6.39
C THR A 218 9.72 0.10 -7.83
N ARG A 219 8.90 -0.86 -8.27
CA ARG A 219 8.92 -1.36 -9.66
C ARG A 219 8.61 -0.26 -10.66
N THR A 220 7.59 0.57 -10.42
CA THR A 220 7.25 1.69 -11.31
C THR A 220 8.41 2.68 -11.43
N LYS A 221 9.08 3.00 -10.32
CA LYS A 221 10.27 3.87 -10.33
C LYS A 221 11.44 3.28 -11.11
N LEU A 222 11.67 1.96 -10.99
CA LEU A 222 12.71 1.27 -11.74
C LEU A 222 12.43 1.27 -13.24
N ILE A 223 11.17 1.04 -13.65
CA ILE A 223 10.78 1.08 -15.06
C ILE A 223 11.01 2.48 -15.65
N LYS A 224 10.55 3.54 -14.96
CA LYS A 224 10.81 4.93 -15.40
C LYS A 224 12.30 5.25 -15.53
N THR A 225 13.10 4.76 -14.59
CA THR A 225 14.55 4.94 -14.61
C THR A 225 15.18 4.23 -15.81
N ASP A 226 14.76 2.99 -16.09
CA ASP A 226 15.25 2.21 -17.23
C ASP A 226 14.85 2.84 -18.57
N GLU A 227 13.60 3.26 -18.74
CA GLU A 227 13.14 3.99 -19.93
C GLU A 227 13.94 5.28 -20.16
N SER A 228 14.23 6.02 -19.09
CA SER A 228 15.06 7.23 -19.16
C SER A 228 16.48 6.91 -19.62
N ILE A 229 17.09 5.85 -19.09
CA ILE A 229 18.43 5.39 -19.49
C ILE A 229 18.45 4.94 -20.96
N VAL A 230 17.42 4.21 -21.40
CA VAL A 230 17.30 3.74 -22.79
C VAL A 230 17.18 4.94 -23.75
N ASN A 231 16.36 5.94 -23.41
CA ASN A 231 16.20 7.15 -24.20
C ASN A 231 17.51 7.95 -24.28
N LEU A 232 18.20 8.14 -23.16
CA LEU A 232 19.51 8.80 -23.10
C LEU A 232 20.56 8.09 -23.98
N LYS A 233 20.60 6.75 -23.96
CA LYS A 233 21.49 5.97 -24.83
C LYS A 233 21.14 6.15 -26.30
N LYS A 234 19.84 6.12 -26.64
CA LYS A 234 19.38 6.30 -28.03
C LYS A 234 19.74 7.67 -28.59
N ASP A 235 19.57 8.72 -27.79
CA ASP A 235 19.95 10.09 -28.17
C ASP A 235 21.46 10.23 -28.34
N SER A 236 22.24 9.65 -27.41
CA SER A 236 23.70 9.63 -27.49
C SER A 236 24.19 8.91 -28.76
N LEU A 237 23.61 7.74 -29.08
CA LEU A 237 23.93 6.99 -30.30
C LEU A 237 23.55 7.76 -31.57
N LYS A 238 22.42 8.47 -31.56
CA LYS A 238 21.99 9.31 -32.68
C LYS A 238 22.96 10.46 -32.92
N HIS A 239 23.41 11.14 -31.87
CA HIS A 239 24.42 12.20 -31.96
C HIS A 239 25.76 11.68 -32.49
N LEU A 240 26.24 10.54 -31.98
CA LEU A 240 27.47 9.91 -32.47
C LEU A 240 27.35 9.48 -33.94
N TRP A 241 26.21 8.94 -34.35
CA TRP A 241 25.96 8.57 -35.75
C TRP A 241 25.98 9.78 -36.68
N ILE A 242 25.35 10.89 -36.30
CA ILE A 242 25.38 12.16 -37.05
C ILE A 242 26.84 12.65 -37.19
N LEU A 243 27.62 12.55 -36.12
CA LEU A 243 29.01 12.99 -36.09
C LEU A 243 29.88 12.18 -37.08
N HIS A 244 29.70 10.86 -37.13
CA HIS A 244 30.43 9.99 -38.06
C HIS A 244 29.94 10.08 -39.51
N THR A 245 28.67 10.38 -39.75
CA THR A 245 28.10 10.48 -41.10
C THR A 245 28.28 11.86 -41.75
N THR A 246 28.65 12.89 -40.98
CA THR A 246 28.90 14.24 -41.50
C THR A 246 30.22 14.27 -42.28
N PRO A 247 30.23 14.59 -43.59
CA PRO A 247 31.45 14.56 -44.41
C PRO A 247 32.34 15.79 -44.23
N ASN A 248 31.80 16.92 -43.75
CA ASN A 248 32.55 18.15 -43.55
C ASN A 248 33.28 18.15 -42.19
N PRO A 249 34.63 18.22 -42.15
CA PRO A 249 35.40 18.17 -40.92
C PRO A 249 35.17 19.37 -39.99
N ALA A 250 34.89 20.57 -40.54
CA ALA A 250 34.61 21.76 -39.72
C ALA A 250 33.26 21.61 -38.98
N THR A 251 32.25 21.08 -39.66
CA THR A 251 30.93 20.81 -39.08
C THR A 251 30.98 19.67 -38.06
N ARG A 252 31.82 18.65 -38.29
CA ARG A 252 32.04 17.54 -37.36
C ARG A 252 32.63 18.03 -36.04
N LEU A 253 33.62 18.93 -36.08
CA LEU A 253 34.24 19.54 -34.90
C LEU A 253 33.22 20.38 -34.09
N GLN A 254 32.37 21.12 -34.78
CA GLN A 254 31.32 21.93 -34.15
C GLN A 254 30.27 21.07 -33.45
N LEU A 255 29.81 19.99 -34.11
CA LEU A 255 28.90 19.00 -33.52
C LEU A 255 29.51 18.25 -32.34
N LEU A 256 30.82 18.02 -32.37
CA LEU A 256 31.55 17.39 -31.27
C LEU A 256 31.65 18.29 -30.04
N GLN A 257 31.91 19.58 -30.27
CA GLN A 257 31.89 20.59 -29.21
C GLN A 257 30.49 20.72 -28.59
N GLU A 258 29.43 20.74 -29.41
CA GLU A 258 28.04 20.72 -28.93
C GLU A 258 27.71 19.44 -28.15
N TYR A 259 28.17 18.27 -28.62
CA TYR A 259 27.97 17.00 -27.93
C TYR A 259 28.69 16.96 -26.58
N CYS A 260 29.96 17.37 -26.53
CA CYS A 260 30.73 17.44 -25.28
C CYS A 260 30.14 18.45 -24.29
N ALA A 261 29.65 19.60 -24.77
CA ALA A 261 28.98 20.60 -23.95
C ALA A 261 27.63 20.08 -23.40
N ARG A 262 26.87 19.33 -24.20
CA ARG A 262 25.55 18.80 -23.81
C ARG A 262 25.63 17.62 -22.83
N HIS A 263 26.70 16.83 -22.86
CA HIS A 263 26.89 15.66 -22.00
C HIS A 263 27.91 15.87 -20.88
N GLU A 264 28.26 17.13 -20.59
CA GLU A 264 29.19 17.52 -19.51
C GLU A 264 30.55 16.76 -19.55
N ILE A 265 31.02 16.44 -20.76
CA ILE A 265 32.26 15.67 -20.93
C ILE A 265 33.44 16.57 -20.59
N THR A 266 34.22 16.18 -19.59
CA THR A 266 35.41 16.91 -19.14
C THR A 266 36.41 17.18 -20.27
N ALA A 267 37.02 18.37 -20.28
CA ALA A 267 38.02 18.82 -21.26
C ALA A 267 39.10 17.76 -21.62
N PRO A 268 39.73 17.03 -20.68
CA PRO A 268 40.70 15.99 -21.02
C PRO A 268 40.12 14.83 -21.85
N GLN A 269 38.86 14.44 -21.61
CA GLN A 269 38.19 13.38 -22.37
C GLN A 269 37.76 13.87 -23.76
N SER A 270 37.33 15.12 -23.87
CA SER A 270 37.02 15.75 -25.16
C SER A 270 38.24 15.78 -26.10
N GLN A 271 39.42 16.04 -25.54
CA GLN A 271 40.67 16.10 -26.30
C GLN A 271 41.15 14.70 -26.76
N GLU A 272 40.92 13.67 -25.95
CA GLU A 272 41.19 12.28 -26.35
C GLU A 272 40.26 11.83 -27.48
N ILE A 273 39.00 12.26 -27.47
CA ILE A 273 38.00 11.96 -28.51
C ILE A 273 38.37 12.68 -29.81
N GLN A 274 38.79 13.95 -29.74
CA GLN A 274 39.26 14.71 -30.91
C GLN A 274 40.50 14.06 -31.57
N ASN A 275 41.41 13.49 -30.79
CA ASN A 275 42.61 12.83 -31.30
C ASN A 275 42.32 11.47 -31.97
N LYS A 276 41.13 10.88 -31.77
CA LYS A 276 40.72 9.58 -32.32
C LYS A 276 39.79 9.69 -33.56
N LEU A 277 39.39 10.90 -33.94
CA LEU A 277 38.46 11.20 -35.03
C LEU A 277 39.14 11.83 -36.24
#